data_AF-A0A945NAJ3-F1
#
_entry.id   AF-A0A945NAJ3-F1
#
_cell.length_a   1.000
_cell.length_b   1.000
_cell.length_c   1.000
_cell.angle_alpha   90.00
_cell.angle_beta   90.00
_cell.angle_gamma   90.00
#
_symmetry.space_group_name_H-M   'P 1'
#
loop_
_entity.id
_entity.type
_entity.pdbx_description
1 polymer ?
#
loop_
_entity_poly.entity_id
_entity_poly.type
_entity_poly.pdbx_seq_one_letter_code
_entity_poly.pdbx_strand_id
1 'polypeptide(L)'
;MDLKTGFNVSEETISALTGRLPENIVKGFTSMKGTYFDTKDMFTEKLETLIGQKQTSLYKTQILIESMAKGKVGESAGVMKVEILLNEKVEEDLRIPLFFSGNARRGPIDPELCTEEGLTKNPKEIQEFDYVLGAEIEIIPGGENMASFPLCLVNDELYEEPEEILVQIGKLRGDVERGNFVTRSIMIQDDEPLPTVTFEIARRDLYKGISNITAHISPISGVKTDIPLKFAGTAKERKDFRFVDGATIEIYPYTEKGTVEIEVIQDEVPLYATRTLIIEMDDNSVLNADVGKISKQVNTIIGAQEMKDCSGINRFLRENEAFSSFELNASKSRCILSLPSSFLFLSGGASISKEVEVQLSSFLNEIRNRYELEGDAIRVDGHTDDVPLSKKGRYKNNWELSTVRATNVAALMMEKVGFNPERIAISGYADTRPKTSYVSENGNRKSGRELQKARKANRRVELIFTRPTKKERTRKFFPEPNAG
;
A
#
# COMPACT_ATOMS: atom_id res chain seq x y z
N MET A 1 64.90 -36.94 31.07
CA MET A 1 64.51 -35.56 31.40
C MET A 1 63.83 -35.58 32.75
N ASP A 2 64.37 -34.86 33.73
CA ASP A 2 63.68 -34.51 34.95
C ASP A 2 63.65 -32.97 34.99
N LEU A 3 62.45 -32.40 34.96
CA LEU A 3 62.23 -30.94 34.88
C LEU A 3 62.80 -30.18 36.09
N LYS A 4 63.28 -30.90 37.12
CA LYS A 4 63.98 -30.34 38.28
C LYS A 4 65.51 -30.32 38.18
N THR A 5 66.13 -30.96 37.18
CA THR A 5 67.59 -31.20 37.16
C THR A 5 68.29 -30.92 35.81
N GLY A 6 67.72 -30.07 34.95
CA GLY A 6 68.37 -29.60 33.72
C GLY A 6 68.32 -30.57 32.52
N PHE A 7 68.94 -30.17 31.41
CA PHE A 7 68.89 -30.85 30.11
C PHE A 7 70.26 -31.44 29.78
N ASN A 8 70.35 -32.77 29.64
CA ASN A 8 71.58 -33.47 29.25
C ASN A 8 71.34 -34.31 27.99
N VAL A 9 72.19 -34.14 26.97
CA VAL A 9 72.14 -34.92 25.74
C VAL A 9 72.96 -36.21 25.89
N SER A 10 72.29 -37.30 26.28
CA SER A 10 72.92 -38.61 26.47
C SER A 10 73.07 -39.40 25.15
N GLU A 11 73.92 -40.43 25.17
CA GLU A 11 74.03 -41.39 24.05
C GLU A 11 72.70 -42.08 23.75
N GLU A 12 71.96 -42.48 24.78
CA GLU A 12 70.64 -43.09 24.63
C GLU A 12 69.66 -42.13 23.95
N THR A 13 69.72 -40.84 24.29
CA THR A 13 68.89 -39.81 23.65
C THR A 13 69.23 -39.67 22.17
N ILE A 14 70.52 -39.57 21.81
CA ILE A 14 70.96 -39.47 20.41
C ILE A 14 70.58 -40.74 19.64
N SER A 15 70.78 -41.91 20.24
CA SER A 15 70.42 -43.19 19.62
C SER A 15 68.92 -43.32 19.38
N ALA A 16 68.08 -42.82 20.30
CA ALA A 16 66.62 -42.84 20.15
C ALA A 16 66.11 -41.86 19.07
N LEU A 17 66.82 -40.77 18.84
CA LEU A 17 66.51 -39.78 17.79
C LEU A 17 67.07 -40.18 16.42
N THR A 18 68.13 -41.00 16.39
CA THR A 18 68.75 -41.52 15.17
C THR A 18 67.76 -42.39 14.40
N GLY A 19 67.48 -42.03 13.14
CA GLY A 19 66.49 -42.69 12.30
C GLY A 19 65.06 -42.12 12.41
N ARG A 20 64.79 -41.25 13.39
CA ARG A 20 63.52 -40.51 13.52
C ARG A 20 63.62 -39.07 13.02
N LEU A 21 64.82 -38.48 13.05
CA LEU A 21 65.09 -37.13 12.56
C LEU A 21 66.12 -37.18 11.41
N PRO A 22 66.11 -36.19 10.50
CA PRO A 22 67.11 -36.08 9.44
C PRO A 22 68.56 -36.08 9.97
N GLU A 23 69.49 -36.64 9.20
CA GLU A 23 70.88 -36.78 9.61
C GLU A 23 71.55 -35.45 10.01
N ASN A 24 71.19 -34.35 9.35
CA ASN A 24 71.71 -33.01 9.67
C ASN A 24 71.28 -32.55 11.07
N ILE A 25 70.09 -32.96 11.52
CA ILE A 25 69.57 -32.62 12.86
C ILE A 25 70.20 -33.52 13.92
N VAL A 26 70.28 -34.83 13.64
CA VAL A 26 70.95 -35.80 14.53
C VAL A 26 72.42 -35.42 14.75
N LYS A 27 73.12 -34.91 13.71
CA LYS A 27 74.48 -34.36 13.84
C LYS A 27 74.55 -33.17 14.81
N GLY A 28 73.55 -32.29 14.81
CA GLY A 28 73.42 -31.20 15.78
C GLY A 28 73.35 -31.72 17.22
N PHE A 29 72.46 -32.67 17.51
CA PHE A 29 72.37 -33.32 18.83
C PHE A 29 73.67 -34.06 19.20
N THR A 30 74.31 -34.72 18.24
CA THR A 30 75.59 -35.42 18.45
C THR A 30 76.70 -34.45 18.87
N SER A 31 76.70 -33.22 18.35
CA SER A 31 77.66 -32.19 18.73
C SER A 31 77.46 -31.62 20.13
N MET A 32 76.27 -31.81 20.72
CA MET A 32 75.94 -31.42 22.09
C MET A 32 76.06 -32.59 23.08
N LYS A 33 76.52 -33.75 22.64
CA LYS A 33 76.65 -34.95 23.46
C LYS A 33 77.48 -34.67 24.73
N GLY A 34 76.89 -34.97 25.90
CA GLY A 34 77.53 -34.76 27.20
C GLY A 34 77.56 -33.31 27.69
N THR A 35 76.98 -32.36 26.94
CA THR A 35 76.74 -31.00 27.44
C THR A 35 75.49 -30.96 28.31
N TYR A 36 75.59 -30.17 29.38
CA TYR A 36 74.50 -29.93 30.33
C TYR A 36 74.01 -28.50 30.19
N PHE A 37 72.69 -28.32 30.22
CA PHE A 37 72.05 -27.01 30.18
C PHE A 37 71.14 -26.85 31.40
N ASP A 38 71.30 -25.75 32.11
CA ASP A 38 70.53 -25.45 33.32
C ASP A 38 69.04 -25.24 33.02
N THR A 39 68.72 -24.70 31.84
CA THR A 39 67.35 -24.41 31.41
C THR A 39 67.06 -24.95 30.01
N LYS A 40 65.76 -25.12 29.73
CA LYS A 40 65.25 -25.50 28.39
C LYS A 40 65.67 -24.49 27.33
N ASP A 41 65.70 -23.22 27.69
CA ASP A 41 65.94 -22.12 26.76
C ASP A 41 67.40 -22.13 26.29
N MET A 42 68.35 -22.34 27.19
CA MET A 42 69.77 -22.48 26.84
C MET A 42 70.03 -23.68 25.92
N PHE A 43 69.35 -24.80 26.18
CA PHE A 43 69.40 -25.97 25.32
C PHE A 43 68.84 -25.67 23.93
N THR A 44 67.70 -24.99 23.87
CA THR A 44 66.99 -24.65 22.63
C THR A 44 67.78 -23.64 21.79
N GLU A 45 68.35 -22.60 22.41
CA GLU A 45 69.22 -21.62 21.75
C GLU A 45 70.44 -22.31 21.13
N LYS A 46 71.10 -23.19 21.89
CA LYS A 46 72.26 -23.93 21.37
C LYS A 46 71.89 -24.82 20.19
N LEU A 47 70.76 -25.53 20.28
CA LEU A 47 70.24 -26.37 19.21
C LEU A 47 69.90 -25.54 17.96
N GLU A 48 69.30 -24.35 18.13
CA GLU A 48 68.98 -23.43 17.04
C GLU A 48 70.22 -22.91 16.30
N THR A 49 71.31 -22.61 17.02
CA THR A 49 72.58 -22.20 16.38
C THR A 49 73.20 -23.30 15.52
N LEU A 50 72.97 -24.57 15.86
CA LEU A 50 73.59 -25.72 15.20
C LEU A 50 72.79 -26.22 14.00
N ILE A 51 71.46 -26.16 14.09
CA ILE A 51 70.54 -26.67 13.06
C ILE A 51 70.12 -25.55 12.09
N GLY A 52 70.22 -24.30 12.53
CA GLY A 52 69.78 -23.10 11.81
C GLY A 52 68.28 -22.86 11.99
N GLN A 53 67.91 -21.61 12.26
CA GLN A 53 66.53 -21.21 12.62
C GLN A 53 65.44 -21.79 11.72
N LYS A 54 65.69 -21.85 10.40
CA LYS A 54 64.73 -22.35 9.40
C LYS A 54 64.45 -23.86 9.52
N GLN A 55 65.42 -24.63 10.01
CA GLN A 55 65.27 -26.07 10.21
C GLN A 55 64.72 -26.36 11.60
N THR A 56 65.07 -25.59 12.63
CA THR A 56 64.52 -25.79 13.98
C THR A 56 63.03 -25.45 14.07
N SER A 57 62.56 -24.49 13.29
CA SER A 57 61.12 -24.17 13.18
C SER A 57 60.27 -25.32 12.65
N LEU A 58 60.85 -26.29 11.93
CA LEU A 58 60.14 -27.49 11.44
C LEU A 58 59.86 -28.52 12.56
N TYR A 59 60.50 -28.38 13.73
CA TYR A 59 60.44 -29.36 14.83
C TYR A 59 60.08 -28.75 16.19
N LYS A 60 59.76 -27.44 16.25
CA LYS A 60 59.04 -26.89 17.40
C LYS A 60 57.64 -27.50 17.41
N THR A 61 57.09 -27.78 18.59
CA THR A 61 55.67 -28.14 18.71
C THR A 61 54.88 -27.04 18.03
N GLN A 62 54.22 -27.36 16.92
CA GLN A 62 53.44 -26.38 16.21
C GLN A 62 52.24 -26.04 17.09
N ILE A 63 52.14 -24.76 17.46
CA ILE A 63 50.95 -24.27 18.12
C ILE A 63 49.86 -24.29 17.06
N LEU A 64 48.81 -25.08 17.31
CA LEU A 64 47.70 -25.31 16.41
C LEU A 64 46.45 -24.65 16.99
N ILE A 65 45.71 -23.96 16.13
CA ILE A 65 44.35 -23.52 16.46
C ILE A 65 43.43 -24.73 16.43
N GLU A 66 42.97 -25.17 17.60
CA GLU A 66 42.14 -26.39 17.77
C GLU A 66 40.68 -26.14 17.44
N SER A 67 40.16 -24.97 17.81
CA SER A 67 38.78 -24.61 17.52
C SER A 67 38.59 -23.10 17.44
N MET A 68 37.55 -22.73 16.70
CA MET A 68 36.99 -21.39 16.65
C MET A 68 35.48 -21.56 16.69
N ALA A 69 34.78 -20.75 17.49
CA ALA A 69 33.34 -20.87 17.69
C ALA A 69 32.59 -20.91 16.36
N LYS A 70 31.61 -21.80 16.25
CA LYS A 70 30.67 -21.93 15.12
C LYS A 70 29.27 -22.06 15.69
N GLY A 71 28.26 -21.58 14.99
CA GLY A 71 26.89 -21.77 15.45
C GLY A 71 25.92 -20.80 14.84
N LYS A 72 24.73 -20.83 15.41
CA LYS A 72 23.66 -19.88 15.15
C LYS A 72 23.57 -18.96 16.36
N VAL A 73 23.37 -17.67 16.12
CA VAL A 73 23.16 -16.68 17.17
C VAL A 73 21.97 -15.81 16.79
N GLY A 74 21.10 -15.50 17.75
CA GLY A 74 20.00 -14.56 17.55
C GLY A 74 20.49 -13.12 17.67
N GLU A 75 19.91 -12.19 16.93
CA GLU A 75 20.31 -10.77 16.97
C GLU A 75 20.13 -10.14 18.35
N SER A 76 19.04 -10.48 19.04
CA SER A 76 18.83 -10.08 20.43
C SER A 76 19.83 -10.63 21.46
N ALA A 77 20.75 -11.52 21.07
CA ALA A 77 21.83 -11.96 21.96
C ALA A 77 22.80 -10.82 22.30
N GLY A 78 22.87 -9.77 21.47
CA GLY A 78 23.68 -8.56 21.66
C GLY A 78 25.18 -8.75 21.46
N VAL A 79 25.76 -9.87 21.90
CA VAL A 79 27.15 -10.22 21.65
C VAL A 79 27.36 -11.72 21.55
N MET A 80 28.15 -12.14 20.57
CA MET A 80 28.69 -13.48 20.46
C MET A 80 30.20 -13.43 20.74
N LYS A 81 30.66 -14.19 21.73
CA LYS A 81 32.10 -14.35 21.99
C LYS A 81 32.64 -15.45 21.09
N VAL A 82 33.49 -15.07 20.14
CA VAL A 82 34.14 -16.04 19.26
C VAL A 82 35.45 -16.46 19.90
N GLU A 83 35.42 -17.61 20.59
CA GLU A 83 36.60 -18.17 21.23
C GLU A 83 37.56 -18.78 20.20
N ILE A 84 38.85 -18.54 20.39
CA ILE A 84 39.96 -19.12 19.64
C ILE A 84 40.82 -19.90 20.63
N LEU A 85 40.86 -21.22 20.45
CA LEU A 85 41.64 -22.12 21.33
C LEU A 85 42.88 -22.65 20.62
N LEU A 86 43.99 -22.64 21.36
CA LEU A 86 45.26 -23.23 20.98
C LEU A 86 45.49 -24.54 21.76
N ASN A 87 46.18 -25.49 21.12
CA ASN A 87 46.60 -26.74 21.75
C ASN A 87 47.58 -26.54 22.92
N GLU A 88 48.38 -25.47 22.90
CA GLU A 88 49.38 -25.14 23.91
C GLU A 88 49.41 -23.63 24.21
N LYS A 89 49.96 -23.25 25.37
CA LYS A 89 50.14 -21.86 25.79
C LYS A 89 51.24 -21.18 24.97
N VAL A 90 51.03 -19.93 24.57
CA VAL A 90 52.05 -19.14 23.88
C VAL A 90 53.05 -18.56 24.88
N GLU A 91 54.34 -18.48 24.54
CA GLU A 91 55.37 -17.90 25.43
C GLU A 91 55.35 -16.36 25.39
N GLU A 92 55.01 -15.79 24.23
CA GLU A 92 54.86 -14.36 23.99
C GLU A 92 53.51 -14.09 23.31
N ASP A 93 52.99 -12.87 23.46
CA ASP A 93 51.75 -12.40 22.84
C ASP A 93 51.65 -12.84 21.37
N LEU A 94 50.57 -13.55 21.05
CA LEU A 94 50.25 -14.00 19.71
C LEU A 94 49.17 -13.11 19.12
N ARG A 95 49.51 -12.39 18.06
CA ARG A 95 48.56 -11.61 17.26
C ARG A 95 47.89 -12.50 16.22
N ILE A 96 46.57 -12.50 16.21
CA ILE A 96 45.73 -13.27 15.31
C ILE A 96 44.91 -12.30 14.45
N PRO A 97 45.35 -12.02 13.21
CA PRO A 97 44.53 -11.25 12.28
C PRO A 97 43.29 -12.02 11.89
N LEU A 98 42.14 -11.37 11.89
CA LEU A 98 40.83 -11.93 11.57
C LEU A 98 40.25 -11.19 10.36
N PHE A 99 39.75 -11.96 9.40
CA PHE A 99 39.08 -11.46 8.22
C PHE A 99 37.63 -11.91 8.24
N PHE A 100 36.72 -10.99 7.95
CA PHE A 100 35.29 -11.22 7.95
C PHE A 100 34.74 -11.04 6.55
N SER A 101 33.91 -11.97 6.12
CA SER A 101 33.20 -11.99 4.84
C SER A 101 31.84 -12.65 5.02
N GLY A 102 31.05 -12.82 3.97
CA GLY A 102 29.69 -13.37 4.06
C GLY A 102 28.66 -12.46 3.43
N ASN A 103 27.38 -12.70 3.69
CA ASN A 103 26.28 -11.85 3.24
C ASN A 103 25.77 -10.90 4.33
N ALA A 104 26.10 -11.14 5.60
CA ALA A 104 25.83 -10.16 6.66
C ALA A 104 26.62 -8.87 6.43
N ARG A 105 25.93 -7.74 6.46
CA ARG A 105 26.41 -6.36 6.46
C ARG A 105 27.23 -6.04 7.71
N ARG A 106 28.52 -5.94 7.46
CA ARG A 106 29.50 -5.54 8.45
C ARG A 106 29.49 -4.02 8.70
N GLY A 107 29.36 -3.63 9.96
CA GLY A 107 29.51 -2.26 10.44
C GLY A 107 30.96 -1.81 10.68
N PRO A 108 31.16 -0.62 11.28
CA PRO A 108 32.48 -0.08 11.55
C PRO A 108 33.28 -0.91 12.56
N ILE A 109 34.59 -0.69 12.60
CA ILE A 109 35.45 -1.21 13.67
C ILE A 109 35.59 -0.10 14.71
N ASP A 110 35.06 -0.32 15.91
CA ASP A 110 35.09 0.67 16.99
C ASP A 110 35.16 -0.03 18.37
N PRO A 111 36.33 -0.02 19.03
CA PRO A 111 36.52 -0.61 20.37
C PRO A 111 35.69 0.04 21.48
N GLU A 112 35.26 1.29 21.32
CA GLU A 112 34.39 1.97 22.31
C GLU A 112 32.92 1.58 22.11
N LEU A 113 32.55 1.20 20.89
CA LEU A 113 31.20 0.78 20.53
C LEU A 113 30.96 -0.71 20.82
N CYS A 114 31.90 -1.58 20.42
CA CYS A 114 31.78 -3.03 20.60
C CYS A 114 32.79 -3.53 21.64
N THR A 115 32.28 -4.02 22.76
CA THR A 115 33.05 -4.49 23.91
C THR A 115 32.77 -5.95 24.23
N GLU A 116 33.51 -6.52 25.18
CA GLU A 116 33.28 -7.88 25.71
C GLU A 116 31.87 -8.11 26.29
N GLU A 117 31.16 -7.04 26.61
CA GLU A 117 29.78 -7.07 27.11
C GLU A 117 28.74 -6.80 26.01
N GLY A 118 29.20 -6.47 24.79
CA GLY A 118 28.37 -6.13 23.63
C GLY A 118 28.42 -4.66 23.23
N LEU A 119 27.37 -4.23 22.52
CA LEU A 119 27.22 -2.83 22.08
C LEU A 119 27.01 -1.91 23.29
N THR A 120 27.87 -0.89 23.42
CA THR A 120 27.72 0.13 24.48
C THR A 120 26.59 1.12 24.22
N LYS A 121 26.26 1.31 22.93
CA LYS A 121 25.16 2.14 22.43
C LYS A 121 24.64 1.55 21.12
N ASN A 122 23.35 1.74 20.83
CA ASN A 122 22.73 1.34 19.56
C ASN A 122 22.18 2.58 18.82
N PRO A 123 23.06 3.42 18.23
CA PRO A 123 22.66 4.62 17.51
C PRO A 123 22.06 4.27 16.14
N LYS A 124 21.22 5.16 15.58
CA LYS A 124 20.51 4.88 14.30
C LYS A 124 21.45 4.62 13.13
N GLU A 125 22.65 5.18 13.17
CA GLU A 125 23.67 5.04 12.13
C GLU A 125 24.25 3.64 12.02
N ILE A 126 24.07 2.77 13.04
CA ILE A 126 24.56 1.38 12.97
C ILE A 126 23.45 0.36 12.72
N GLN A 127 22.17 0.77 12.76
CA GLN A 127 21.01 -0.09 12.50
C GLN A 127 20.91 -0.58 11.05
N GLU A 128 21.78 -0.13 10.15
CA GLU A 128 21.86 -0.67 8.79
C GLU A 128 22.83 -1.85 8.65
N PHE A 129 23.54 -2.20 9.72
CA PHE A 129 24.48 -3.31 9.80
C PHE A 129 23.94 -4.35 10.76
N ASP A 130 24.29 -5.61 10.57
CA ASP A 130 23.82 -6.71 11.43
C ASP A 130 24.87 -7.04 12.50
N TYR A 131 26.13 -6.61 12.31
CA TYR A 131 27.16 -6.71 13.32
C TYR A 131 28.26 -5.64 13.26
N VAL A 132 28.87 -5.38 14.42
CA VAL A 132 29.98 -4.44 14.63
C VAL A 132 31.13 -5.16 15.32
N LEU A 133 32.36 -4.74 15.06
CA LEU A 133 33.57 -5.32 15.65
C LEU A 133 34.33 -4.30 16.48
N GLY A 134 34.93 -4.74 17.59
CA GLY A 134 35.88 -3.90 18.34
C GLY A 134 37.26 -3.87 17.70
N ALA A 135 37.70 -4.98 17.10
CA ALA A 135 39.01 -5.12 16.47
C ALA A 135 39.02 -6.20 15.38
N GLU A 136 40.02 -6.16 14.50
CA GLU A 136 40.33 -7.23 13.51
C GLU A 136 41.57 -8.04 13.89
N ILE A 137 42.16 -7.75 15.04
CA ILE A 137 43.34 -8.47 15.54
C ILE A 137 43.04 -8.87 16.97
N GLU A 138 42.97 -10.18 17.19
CA GLU A 138 42.85 -10.73 18.53
C GLU A 138 44.24 -11.03 19.10
N ILE A 139 44.43 -10.84 20.41
CA ILE A 139 45.73 -11.05 21.07
C ILE A 139 45.57 -12.11 22.13
N ILE A 140 46.23 -13.26 21.94
CA ILE A 140 46.40 -14.25 23.01
C ILE A 140 47.65 -13.85 23.81
N PRO A 141 47.52 -13.44 25.08
CA PRO A 141 48.67 -13.01 25.87
C PRO A 141 49.65 -14.15 26.15
N GLY A 142 50.93 -13.79 26.35
CA GLY A 142 51.94 -14.73 26.84
C GLY A 142 51.49 -15.47 28.10
N GLY A 143 51.59 -16.80 28.10
CA GLY A 143 51.14 -17.69 29.17
C GLY A 143 49.71 -18.21 29.03
N GLU A 144 48.94 -17.73 28.05
CA GLU A 144 47.58 -18.19 27.76
C GLU A 144 47.54 -19.06 26.50
N ASN A 145 46.48 -19.86 26.36
CA ASN A 145 46.21 -20.69 25.18
C ASN A 145 44.85 -20.40 24.55
N MET A 146 44.16 -19.35 24.99
CA MET A 146 42.84 -18.99 24.53
C MET A 146 42.66 -17.49 24.60
N ALA A 147 41.93 -16.94 23.62
CA ALA A 147 41.31 -15.63 23.72
C ALA A 147 39.93 -15.69 23.05
N SER A 148 39.09 -14.71 23.37
CA SER A 148 37.81 -14.50 22.71
C SER A 148 37.78 -13.08 22.19
N PHE A 149 37.18 -12.88 21.02
CA PHE A 149 36.84 -11.54 20.56
C PHE A 149 35.32 -11.35 20.54
N PRO A 150 34.82 -10.14 20.83
CA PRO A 150 33.40 -9.86 20.80
C PRO A 150 32.95 -9.58 19.36
N LEU A 151 31.96 -10.33 18.92
CA LEU A 151 31.14 -10.04 17.75
C LEU A 151 29.85 -9.40 18.26
N CYS A 152 29.75 -8.07 18.20
CA CYS A 152 28.57 -7.36 18.71
C CYS A 152 27.49 -7.36 17.64
N LEU A 153 26.35 -7.96 17.96
CA LEU A 153 25.20 -8.04 17.07
C LEU A 153 24.39 -6.77 17.19
N VAL A 154 23.97 -6.24 16.06
CA VAL A 154 23.05 -5.11 16.03
C VAL A 154 21.66 -5.69 15.98
N ASN A 155 20.90 -5.48 17.04
CA ASN A 155 19.48 -5.83 17.06
C ASN A 155 18.67 -4.62 16.62
N ASP A 156 17.80 -4.80 15.64
CA ASP A 156 16.84 -3.78 15.20
C ASP A 156 15.38 -4.22 15.43
N GLU A 157 14.42 -3.73 14.65
CA GLU A 157 13.00 -4.13 14.77
C GLU A 157 12.46 -4.59 13.40
N LEU A 158 13.35 -5.01 12.50
CA LEU A 158 13.08 -5.34 11.12
C LEU A 158 13.16 -6.85 10.93
N TYR A 159 12.20 -7.40 10.21
CA TYR A 159 12.30 -8.80 9.79
C TYR A 159 13.32 -8.97 8.66
N GLU A 160 14.34 -9.79 8.89
CA GLU A 160 15.40 -10.13 7.96
C GLU A 160 15.53 -11.66 7.72
N GLU A 161 16.23 -12.06 6.65
CA GLU A 161 16.50 -13.47 6.37
C GLU A 161 17.79 -13.90 7.10
N PRO A 162 17.97 -15.19 7.45
CA PRO A 162 19.19 -15.64 8.11
C PRO A 162 20.45 -15.33 7.31
N GLU A 163 21.43 -14.71 7.98
CA GLU A 163 22.65 -14.23 7.34
C GLU A 163 23.89 -14.99 7.83
N GLU A 164 24.90 -15.08 6.99
CA GLU A 164 26.14 -15.81 7.25
C GLU A 164 27.33 -14.84 7.36
N ILE A 165 28.08 -14.99 8.45
CA ILE A 165 29.41 -14.41 8.64
C ILE A 165 30.45 -15.52 8.52
N LEU A 166 31.38 -15.33 7.60
CA LEU A 166 32.57 -16.15 7.40
C LEU A 166 33.78 -15.49 8.06
N VAL A 167 34.25 -16.07 9.15
CA VAL A 167 35.44 -15.64 9.89
C VAL A 167 36.65 -16.45 9.43
N GLN A 168 37.70 -15.78 8.98
CA GLN A 168 38.94 -16.40 8.50
C GLN A 168 40.15 -15.90 9.29
N ILE A 169 41.05 -16.83 9.61
CA ILE A 169 42.29 -16.50 10.31
C ILE A 169 43.37 -16.15 9.30
N GLY A 170 43.99 -14.99 9.50
CA GLY A 170 45.07 -14.44 8.70
C GLY A 170 46.43 -15.07 8.94
N LYS A 171 47.47 -14.48 8.36
CA LYS A 171 48.85 -15.00 8.49
C LYS A 171 49.35 -14.86 9.92
N LEU A 172 49.74 -15.99 10.50
CA LEU A 172 50.32 -16.10 11.84
C LEU A 172 51.86 -16.04 11.77
N ARG A 173 52.50 -15.83 12.93
CA ARG A 173 53.97 -15.91 13.03
C ARG A 173 54.43 -17.37 12.88
N GLY A 174 55.69 -17.57 12.47
CA GLY A 174 56.15 -18.82 11.85
C GLY A 174 56.19 -20.08 12.72
N ASP A 175 55.91 -20.00 14.02
CA ASP A 175 55.80 -21.13 14.96
C ASP A 175 54.33 -21.55 15.23
N VAL A 176 53.36 -20.83 14.67
CA VAL A 176 51.92 -21.14 14.79
C VAL A 176 51.35 -21.51 13.43
N GLU A 177 50.73 -22.68 13.36
CA GLU A 177 50.03 -23.14 12.16
C GLU A 177 48.52 -22.98 12.28
N ARG A 178 47.91 -22.52 11.20
CA ARG A 178 46.46 -22.65 11.04
C ARG A 178 46.19 -24.13 10.83
N GLY A 179 45.49 -24.78 11.75
CA GLY A 179 45.04 -26.16 11.54
C GLY A 179 44.08 -26.29 10.33
N ASN A 180 43.28 -27.35 10.27
CA ASN A 180 42.28 -27.55 9.20
C ASN A 180 41.09 -26.55 9.24
N PHE A 181 41.17 -25.48 10.03
CA PHE A 181 40.09 -24.53 10.32
C PHE A 181 40.44 -23.14 9.80
N VAL A 182 40.43 -22.98 8.47
CA VAL A 182 40.77 -21.70 7.82
C VAL A 182 39.58 -20.73 7.81
N THR A 183 38.34 -21.25 7.90
CA THR A 183 37.11 -20.45 7.86
C THR A 183 36.05 -21.07 8.78
N ARG A 184 35.35 -20.24 9.56
CA ARG A 184 34.12 -20.63 10.27
C ARG A 184 32.95 -19.81 9.80
N SER A 185 31.81 -20.47 9.76
CA SER A 185 30.51 -19.88 9.51
C SER A 185 29.82 -19.64 10.84
N ILE A 186 29.33 -18.42 11.02
CA ILE A 186 28.43 -17.98 12.07
C ILE A 186 27.16 -17.53 11.36
N MET A 187 26.03 -18.11 11.74
CA MET A 187 24.73 -17.71 11.18
C MET A 187 24.03 -16.77 12.16
N ILE A 188 23.72 -15.56 11.72
CA ILE A 188 22.83 -14.66 12.41
C ILE A 188 21.39 -15.11 12.11
N GLN A 189 20.57 -15.18 13.16
CA GLN A 189 19.15 -15.47 13.05
C GLN A 189 18.38 -14.25 13.55
N ASP A 190 17.60 -13.68 12.66
CA ASP A 190 16.53 -12.74 12.95
C ASP A 190 15.62 -13.32 14.05
N ASP A 191 15.25 -12.50 15.03
CA ASP A 191 14.34 -12.88 16.11
C ASP A 191 12.96 -12.22 16.03
N GLU A 192 12.75 -11.42 14.98
CA GLU A 192 11.53 -10.76 14.63
C GLU A 192 10.51 -11.76 14.08
N PRO A 193 9.22 -11.59 14.42
CA PRO A 193 8.19 -12.43 13.86
C PRO A 193 8.03 -12.13 12.37
N LEU A 194 7.69 -13.17 11.60
CA LEU A 194 7.31 -13.02 10.19
C LEU A 194 6.24 -11.90 10.04
N PRO A 195 6.45 -10.92 9.15
CA PRO A 195 5.56 -9.78 8.99
C PRO A 195 4.15 -10.19 8.58
N THR A 196 3.18 -9.35 8.92
CA THR A 196 1.80 -9.50 8.46
C THR A 196 1.41 -8.37 7.53
N VAL A 197 0.79 -8.69 6.39
CA VAL A 197 0.31 -7.70 5.40
C VAL A 197 -1.21 -7.56 5.44
N THR A 198 -1.70 -6.32 5.42
CA THR A 198 -3.14 -6.02 5.42
C THR A 198 -3.48 -4.82 4.53
N PHE A 199 -4.65 -4.84 3.88
CA PHE A 199 -5.13 -3.65 3.17
C PHE A 199 -5.41 -2.50 4.15
N GLU A 200 -5.05 -1.28 3.76
CA GLU A 200 -5.31 -0.05 4.54
C GLU A 200 -6.80 0.15 4.82
N ILE A 201 -7.65 -0.23 3.86
CA ILE A 201 -9.09 -0.04 3.92
C ILE A 201 -9.82 -1.29 3.41
N ALA A 202 -10.86 -1.71 4.12
CA ALA A 202 -11.66 -2.87 3.74
C ALA A 202 -12.69 -2.56 2.64
N ARG A 203 -13.20 -1.32 2.56
CA ARG A 203 -14.24 -0.92 1.60
C ARG A 203 -14.08 0.54 1.17
N ARG A 204 -14.39 0.82 -0.10
CA ARG A 204 -14.49 2.20 -0.62
C ARG A 204 -15.33 2.28 -1.89
N ASP A 205 -15.65 3.51 -2.28
CA ASP A 205 -16.20 3.83 -3.58
C ASP A 205 -15.10 4.31 -4.52
N LEU A 206 -15.19 3.94 -5.80
CA LEU A 206 -14.26 4.28 -6.86
C LEU A 206 -14.98 5.03 -7.99
N TYR A 207 -14.35 6.11 -8.46
CA TYR A 207 -14.81 6.97 -9.54
C TYR A 207 -13.85 6.89 -10.73
N LYS A 208 -14.25 7.39 -11.90
CA LYS A 208 -13.39 7.44 -13.10
C LYS A 208 -12.05 8.11 -12.79
N GLY A 209 -10.96 7.51 -13.26
CA GLY A 209 -9.60 8.01 -13.09
C GLY A 209 -8.69 7.03 -12.36
N ILE A 210 -7.52 7.52 -11.94
CA ILE A 210 -6.50 6.73 -11.25
C ILE A 210 -6.81 6.72 -9.75
N SER A 211 -6.63 5.56 -9.12
CA SER A 211 -6.71 5.37 -7.68
C SER A 211 -5.63 4.39 -7.21
N ASN A 212 -5.29 4.42 -5.93
CA ASN A 212 -4.24 3.56 -5.38
C ASN A 212 -4.85 2.50 -4.47
N ILE A 213 -4.35 1.27 -4.55
CA ILE A 213 -4.65 0.20 -3.60
C ILE A 213 -3.43 0.07 -2.70
N THR A 214 -3.60 0.30 -1.40
CA THR A 214 -2.51 0.31 -0.41
C THR A 214 -2.61 -0.90 0.52
N ALA A 215 -1.47 -1.52 0.80
CA ALA A 215 -1.30 -2.49 1.88
C ALA A 215 -0.21 -2.02 2.86
N HIS A 216 -0.43 -2.28 4.14
CA HIS A 216 0.53 -2.06 5.22
C HIS A 216 1.17 -3.37 5.64
N ILE A 217 2.42 -3.30 6.08
CA ILE A 217 3.19 -4.40 6.65
C ILE A 217 3.52 -4.11 8.12
N SER A 218 3.48 -5.12 8.99
CA SER A 218 3.88 -5.00 10.40
C SER A 218 4.34 -6.35 10.98
N PRO A 219 5.50 -6.43 11.64
CA PRO A 219 6.56 -5.41 11.72
C PRO A 219 7.12 -4.98 10.35
N ILE A 220 7.95 -3.93 10.31
CA ILE A 220 8.61 -3.51 9.07
C ILE A 220 9.57 -4.63 8.65
N SER A 221 9.75 -4.85 7.36
CA SER A 221 10.68 -5.85 6.85
C SER A 221 11.92 -5.20 6.24
N GLY A 222 13.09 -5.80 6.50
CA GLY A 222 14.35 -5.52 5.80
C GLY A 222 14.43 -6.19 4.42
N VAL A 223 13.48 -7.07 4.08
CA VAL A 223 13.39 -7.72 2.76
C VAL A 223 12.17 -7.25 1.96
N LYS A 224 12.30 -7.29 0.63
CA LYS A 224 11.18 -6.93 -0.26
C LYS A 224 10.05 -7.95 -0.09
N THR A 225 8.82 -7.45 0.03
CA THR A 225 7.60 -8.27 0.12
C THR A 225 6.74 -8.03 -1.12
N ASP A 226 6.45 -9.10 -1.86
CA ASP A 226 5.58 -9.07 -3.04
C ASP A 226 4.22 -9.67 -2.70
N ILE A 227 3.14 -8.94 -3.01
CA ILE A 227 1.76 -9.32 -2.67
C ILE A 227 0.93 -9.39 -3.96
N PRO A 228 0.87 -10.56 -4.63
CA PRO A 228 0.03 -10.76 -5.80
C PRO A 228 -1.45 -10.62 -5.45
N LEU A 229 -2.21 -10.00 -6.35
CA LEU A 229 -3.64 -9.71 -6.16
C LEU A 229 -4.51 -10.55 -7.10
N LYS A 230 -5.59 -11.08 -6.54
CA LYS A 230 -6.72 -11.67 -7.26
C LYS A 230 -7.90 -10.71 -7.24
N PHE A 231 -8.77 -10.78 -8.24
CA PHE A 231 -9.98 -9.98 -8.26
C PHE A 231 -11.23 -10.80 -8.63
N ALA A 232 -12.37 -10.36 -8.11
CA ALA A 232 -13.68 -10.97 -8.33
C ALA A 232 -14.78 -9.90 -8.33
N GLY A 233 -16.02 -10.32 -8.60
CA GLY A 233 -17.20 -9.45 -8.56
C GLY A 233 -17.84 -9.23 -9.92
N THR A 234 -18.54 -8.11 -10.07
CA THR A 234 -19.28 -7.78 -11.30
C THR A 234 -18.53 -6.83 -12.23
N ALA A 235 -17.46 -6.19 -11.75
CA ALA A 235 -16.55 -5.39 -12.56
C ALA A 235 -15.66 -6.30 -13.43
N LYS A 236 -15.38 -5.87 -14.66
CA LYS A 236 -14.55 -6.58 -15.63
C LYS A 236 -13.26 -5.81 -15.89
N GLU A 237 -12.12 -6.49 -15.81
CA GLU A 237 -10.83 -5.93 -16.17
C GLU A 237 -10.80 -5.51 -17.65
N ARG A 238 -10.05 -4.45 -17.97
CA ARG A 238 -9.95 -3.75 -19.26
C ARG A 238 -11.25 -3.10 -19.77
N LYS A 239 -12.34 -3.19 -19.00
CA LYS A 239 -13.63 -2.56 -19.32
C LYS A 239 -14.09 -1.59 -18.24
N ASP A 240 -14.10 -2.04 -16.99
CA ASP A 240 -14.50 -1.24 -15.82
C ASP A 240 -13.28 -0.74 -15.03
N PHE A 241 -12.15 -1.45 -15.12
CA PHE A 241 -10.88 -1.08 -14.50
C PHE A 241 -9.70 -1.77 -15.16
N ARG A 242 -8.47 -1.31 -14.92
CA ARG A 242 -7.22 -2.05 -15.18
C ARG A 242 -6.15 -1.66 -14.18
N PHE A 243 -5.22 -2.57 -13.89
CA PHE A 243 -3.99 -2.21 -13.18
C PHE A 243 -3.00 -1.56 -14.15
N VAL A 244 -2.32 -0.51 -13.70
CA VAL A 244 -1.36 0.25 -14.53
C VAL A 244 -0.06 -0.54 -14.69
N ASP A 245 0.51 -0.98 -13.56
CA ASP A 245 1.84 -1.63 -13.49
C ASP A 245 1.76 -3.10 -13.04
N GLY A 246 0.64 -3.77 -13.35
CA GLY A 246 0.38 -5.15 -12.94
C GLY A 246 -0.37 -5.26 -11.61
N ALA A 247 -0.78 -6.48 -11.25
CA ALA A 247 -1.65 -6.75 -10.10
C ALA A 247 -0.86 -7.25 -8.89
N THR A 248 0.27 -6.62 -8.57
CA THR A 248 1.11 -6.97 -7.41
C THR A 248 1.40 -5.70 -6.63
N ILE A 249 1.21 -5.73 -5.31
CA ILE A 249 1.70 -4.67 -4.43
C ILE A 249 3.11 -5.06 -4.01
N GLU A 250 4.07 -4.18 -4.28
CA GLU A 250 5.45 -4.32 -3.82
C GLU A 250 5.65 -3.44 -2.59
N ILE A 251 6.11 -4.03 -1.49
CA ILE A 251 6.57 -3.31 -0.31
C ILE A 251 8.09 -3.43 -0.28
N TYR A 252 8.77 -2.29 -0.41
CA TYR A 252 10.22 -2.23 -0.41
C TYR A 252 10.76 -2.34 1.02
N PRO A 253 12.00 -2.86 1.20
CA PRO A 253 12.69 -2.85 2.48
C PRO A 253 12.59 -1.51 3.22
N TYR A 254 12.48 -1.54 4.54
CA TYR A 254 12.45 -0.35 5.40
C TYR A 254 11.23 0.56 5.19
N THR A 255 10.18 0.08 4.50
CA THR A 255 8.93 0.82 4.28
C THR A 255 7.74 0.16 4.97
N GLU A 256 6.80 0.99 5.43
CA GLU A 256 5.60 0.53 6.17
C GLU A 256 4.44 0.13 5.25
N LYS A 257 4.51 0.45 3.95
CA LYS A 257 3.42 0.24 3.00
C LYS A 257 3.88 0.21 1.55
N GLY A 258 3.10 -0.50 0.73
CA GLY A 258 3.21 -0.50 -0.72
C GLY A 258 1.88 -0.14 -1.36
N THR A 259 1.94 0.33 -2.61
CA THR A 259 0.75 0.71 -3.38
C THR A 259 0.82 0.20 -4.80
N VAL A 260 -0.33 -0.19 -5.35
CA VAL A 260 -0.50 -0.42 -6.78
C VAL A 260 -1.56 0.52 -7.36
N GLU A 261 -1.29 1.06 -8.54
CA GLU A 261 -2.23 1.93 -9.23
C GLU A 261 -3.28 1.13 -10.01
N ILE A 262 -4.53 1.55 -9.85
CA ILE A 262 -5.68 1.05 -10.60
C ILE A 262 -6.32 2.22 -11.34
N GLU A 263 -6.48 2.07 -12.65
CA GLU A 263 -7.25 2.99 -13.48
C GLU A 263 -8.68 2.47 -13.60
N VAL A 264 -9.65 3.28 -13.18
CA VAL A 264 -11.07 3.01 -13.31
C VAL A 264 -11.53 3.53 -14.69
N ILE A 265 -11.80 2.57 -15.58
CA ILE A 265 -12.25 2.83 -16.95
C ILE A 265 -13.78 2.95 -16.94
N GLN A 266 -14.31 4.04 -17.50
CA GLN A 266 -15.75 4.29 -17.53
C GLN A 266 -16.20 4.68 -18.94
N ASP A 267 -16.19 3.70 -19.83
CA ASP A 267 -16.62 3.88 -21.22
C ASP A 267 -18.02 3.29 -21.46
N GLU A 268 -18.47 2.32 -20.64
CA GLU A 268 -19.75 1.61 -20.85
C GLU A 268 -20.57 1.32 -19.57
N VAL A 269 -20.27 1.95 -18.42
CA VAL A 269 -21.11 1.77 -17.23
C VAL A 269 -22.41 2.54 -17.43
N PRO A 270 -23.59 1.89 -17.44
CA PRO A 270 -24.86 2.59 -17.55
C PRO A 270 -24.97 3.65 -16.45
N LEU A 271 -25.46 4.85 -16.77
CA LEU A 271 -25.84 5.84 -15.76
C LEU A 271 -26.69 5.16 -14.67
N TYR A 272 -26.32 5.37 -13.40
CA TYR A 272 -26.93 4.77 -12.20
C TYR A 272 -26.65 3.28 -11.93
N ALA A 273 -25.74 2.64 -12.67
CA ALA A 273 -25.27 1.29 -12.33
C ALA A 273 -24.00 1.36 -11.48
N THR A 274 -23.92 0.51 -10.46
CA THR A 274 -22.69 0.23 -9.72
C THR A 274 -22.13 -1.12 -10.16
N ARG A 275 -20.81 -1.25 -10.14
CA ARG A 275 -20.12 -2.54 -10.25
C ARG A 275 -19.34 -2.79 -8.97
N THR A 276 -19.24 -4.06 -8.58
CA THR A 276 -18.46 -4.47 -7.42
C THR A 276 -17.16 -5.06 -7.92
N LEU A 277 -16.05 -4.53 -7.42
CA LEU A 277 -14.70 -5.03 -7.61
C LEU A 277 -14.16 -5.48 -6.24
N ILE A 278 -14.04 -6.78 -6.04
CA ILE A 278 -13.40 -7.37 -4.87
C ILE A 278 -11.95 -7.63 -5.24
N ILE A 279 -11.01 -7.05 -4.50
CA ILE A 279 -9.57 -7.30 -4.63
C ILE A 279 -9.16 -8.11 -3.40
N GLU A 280 -8.40 -9.18 -3.61
CA GLU A 280 -8.00 -10.15 -2.59
C GLU A 280 -6.51 -10.44 -2.73
N MET A 281 -5.79 -10.50 -1.60
CA MET A 281 -4.40 -10.94 -1.59
C MET A 281 -4.35 -12.45 -1.89
N ASP A 282 -3.46 -12.87 -2.79
CA ASP A 282 -3.24 -14.29 -3.08
C ASP A 282 -2.35 -14.92 -2.00
N ASP A 283 -2.98 -15.35 -0.90
CA ASP A 283 -2.32 -15.91 0.30
C ASP A 283 -1.23 -16.95 -0.01
N ASN A 284 -1.48 -17.86 -0.96
CA ASN A 284 -0.51 -18.90 -1.33
C ASN A 284 0.70 -18.39 -2.14
N SER A 285 0.74 -17.11 -2.49
CA SER A 285 1.76 -16.51 -3.34
C SER A 285 2.37 -15.24 -2.74
N VAL A 286 1.98 -14.86 -1.53
CA VAL A 286 2.70 -13.83 -0.76
C VAL A 286 4.03 -14.41 -0.31
N LEU A 287 5.10 -13.64 -0.46
CA LEU A 287 6.45 -13.99 -0.03
C LEU A 287 6.88 -13.08 1.11
N ASN A 288 7.60 -13.62 2.09
CA ASN A 288 8.20 -12.88 3.22
C ASN A 288 7.18 -12.20 4.17
N ALA A 289 5.91 -12.58 4.10
CA ALA A 289 4.87 -12.11 5.01
C ALA A 289 3.66 -13.06 5.02
N ASP A 290 2.95 -13.10 6.14
CA ASP A 290 1.64 -13.72 6.28
C ASP A 290 0.51 -12.74 5.94
N VAL A 291 -0.60 -13.25 5.41
CA VAL A 291 -1.79 -12.43 5.17
C VAL A 291 -2.55 -12.17 6.47
N GLY A 292 -2.70 -10.90 6.81
CA GLY A 292 -3.40 -10.49 8.02
C GLY A 292 -4.93 -10.40 7.88
N LYS A 293 -5.56 -9.68 8.83
CA LYS A 293 -7.03 -9.66 8.99
C LYS A 293 -7.80 -9.08 7.80
N ILE A 294 -7.26 -8.04 7.15
CA ILE A 294 -7.90 -7.38 6.01
C ILE A 294 -7.22 -7.83 4.73
N SER A 295 -7.53 -9.06 4.32
CA SER A 295 -7.01 -9.68 3.09
C SER A 295 -7.87 -9.41 1.85
N LYS A 296 -9.04 -8.77 2.04
CA LYS A 296 -10.01 -8.48 0.99
C LYS A 296 -10.46 -7.03 1.08
N GLN A 297 -10.40 -6.34 -0.05
CA GLN A 297 -10.92 -4.99 -0.23
C GLN A 297 -12.10 -5.00 -1.21
N VAL A 298 -13.26 -4.53 -0.76
CA VAL A 298 -14.47 -4.43 -1.58
C VAL A 298 -14.62 -2.99 -2.10
N ASN A 299 -14.52 -2.82 -3.41
CA ASN A 299 -14.63 -1.54 -4.09
C ASN A 299 -15.96 -1.46 -4.85
N THR A 300 -16.69 -0.36 -4.68
CA THR A 300 -17.88 -0.05 -5.48
C THR A 300 -17.49 0.94 -6.57
N ILE A 301 -17.44 0.51 -7.83
CA ILE A 301 -17.23 1.42 -8.96
C ILE A 301 -18.56 2.11 -9.26
N ILE A 302 -18.59 3.43 -9.08
CA ILE A 302 -19.77 4.28 -9.29
C ILE A 302 -19.64 4.96 -10.66
N GLY A 303 -20.55 4.64 -11.58
CA GLY A 303 -20.64 5.35 -12.86
C GLY A 303 -20.89 6.85 -12.67
N ALA A 304 -20.22 7.68 -13.47
CA ALA A 304 -20.21 9.14 -13.38
C ALA A 304 -21.55 9.74 -12.90
N GLN A 305 -21.47 10.44 -11.78
CA GLN A 305 -22.59 11.10 -11.11
C GLN A 305 -22.92 12.44 -11.78
N GLU A 306 -22.85 12.52 -13.11
CA GLU A 306 -23.16 13.77 -13.80
C GLU A 306 -24.66 14.07 -13.71
N MET A 307 -24.98 15.27 -13.23
CA MET A 307 -26.33 15.81 -13.33
C MET A 307 -26.78 15.70 -14.78
N LYS A 308 -28.06 15.48 -15.01
CA LYS A 308 -28.57 15.54 -16.37
C LYS A 308 -28.20 16.91 -16.95
N ASP A 309 -27.54 16.91 -18.11
CA ASP A 309 -27.20 18.14 -18.80
C ASP A 309 -28.48 18.89 -19.18
N CYS A 310 -28.67 20.05 -18.56
CA CYS A 310 -29.73 21.02 -18.86
C CYS A 310 -29.11 22.39 -19.17
N SER A 311 -27.80 22.44 -19.46
CA SER A 311 -27.02 23.67 -19.59
C SER A 311 -27.52 24.55 -20.73
N GLY A 312 -28.01 23.95 -21.82
CA GLY A 312 -28.56 24.67 -22.94
C GLY A 312 -29.88 25.34 -22.65
N ILE A 313 -30.76 24.68 -21.89
CA ILE A 313 -32.00 25.28 -21.41
C ILE A 313 -31.69 26.44 -20.46
N ASN A 314 -30.74 26.24 -19.54
CA ASN A 314 -30.31 27.28 -18.59
C ASN A 314 -29.74 28.50 -19.32
N ARG A 315 -28.89 28.29 -20.33
CA ARG A 315 -28.32 29.35 -21.15
C ARG A 315 -29.42 30.12 -21.88
N PHE A 316 -30.37 29.42 -22.52
CA PHE A 316 -31.48 30.05 -23.22
C PHE A 316 -32.30 30.95 -22.29
N LEU A 317 -32.65 30.46 -21.09
CA LEU A 317 -33.41 31.24 -20.11
C LEU A 317 -32.66 32.50 -19.66
N ARG A 318 -31.33 32.46 -19.56
CA ARG A 318 -30.49 33.62 -19.20
C ARG A 318 -30.42 34.65 -20.32
N GLU A 319 -30.41 34.21 -21.57
CA GLU A 319 -30.29 35.09 -22.75
C GLU A 319 -31.64 35.72 -23.17
N ASN A 320 -32.77 35.22 -22.65
CA ASN A 320 -34.11 35.67 -23.06
C ASN A 320 -34.91 36.23 -21.87
N GLU A 321 -34.90 37.55 -21.70
CA GLU A 321 -35.55 38.25 -20.57
C GLU A 321 -37.06 37.97 -20.46
N ALA A 322 -37.73 37.69 -21.58
CA ALA A 322 -39.15 37.34 -21.63
C ALA A 322 -39.50 36.09 -20.79
N PHE A 323 -38.52 35.21 -20.54
CA PHE A 323 -38.69 33.98 -19.75
C PHE A 323 -37.95 34.03 -18.41
N SER A 324 -37.51 35.20 -17.95
CA SER A 324 -36.79 35.39 -16.67
C SER A 324 -37.55 34.88 -15.44
N SER A 325 -38.87 34.73 -15.53
CA SER A 325 -39.71 34.18 -14.46
C SER A 325 -39.77 32.64 -14.43
N PHE A 326 -39.19 31.97 -15.42
CA PHE A 326 -39.12 30.50 -15.47
C PHE A 326 -37.94 30.04 -14.63
N GLU A 327 -38.12 28.92 -13.92
CA GLU A 327 -37.07 28.37 -13.07
C GLU A 327 -36.69 26.98 -13.56
N LEU A 328 -35.40 26.72 -13.73
CA LEU A 328 -34.86 25.42 -14.08
C LEU A 328 -34.16 24.80 -12.88
N ASN A 329 -34.61 23.61 -12.47
CA ASN A 329 -33.94 22.78 -11.48
C ASN A 329 -33.47 21.49 -12.15
N ALA A 330 -32.15 21.33 -12.25
CA ALA A 330 -31.53 20.12 -12.74
C ALA A 330 -31.27 19.17 -11.56
N SER A 331 -31.63 17.90 -11.74
CA SER A 331 -31.26 16.83 -10.80
C SER A 331 -30.51 15.71 -11.56
N LYS A 332 -30.08 14.68 -10.83
CA LYS A 332 -29.31 13.57 -11.40
C LYS A 332 -29.94 12.93 -12.66
N SER A 333 -31.28 12.90 -12.77
CA SER A 333 -32.01 12.21 -13.86
C SER A 333 -33.02 13.06 -14.63
N ARG A 334 -33.23 14.32 -14.21
CA ARG A 334 -34.31 15.16 -14.75
C ARG A 334 -33.95 16.64 -14.82
N CYS A 335 -34.47 17.30 -15.86
CA CYS A 335 -34.57 18.75 -15.92
C CYS A 335 -36.01 19.10 -15.55
N ILE A 336 -36.22 19.86 -14.47
CA ILE A 336 -37.54 20.35 -14.05
C ILE A 336 -37.61 21.83 -14.41
N LEU A 337 -38.39 22.16 -15.43
CA LEU A 337 -38.67 23.53 -15.81
C LEU A 337 -40.02 23.95 -15.23
N SER A 338 -40.01 24.94 -14.34
CA SER A 338 -41.19 25.47 -13.66
C SER A 338 -41.66 26.76 -14.32
N LEU A 339 -42.87 26.74 -14.88
CA LEU A 339 -43.52 27.86 -15.55
C LEU A 339 -44.57 28.47 -14.62
N PRO A 340 -44.48 29.78 -14.28
CA PRO A 340 -45.47 30.41 -13.41
C PRO A 340 -46.86 30.42 -14.03
N SER A 341 -47.89 30.03 -13.27
CA SER A 341 -49.27 30.02 -13.79
C SER A 341 -49.77 31.42 -14.14
N SER A 342 -49.22 32.49 -13.55
CA SER A 342 -49.56 33.87 -13.90
C SER A 342 -49.03 34.32 -15.26
N PHE A 343 -48.00 33.64 -15.78
CA PHE A 343 -47.54 33.83 -17.15
C PHE A 343 -48.47 33.10 -18.13
N LEU A 344 -48.91 31.90 -17.78
CA LEU A 344 -49.67 31.02 -18.65
C LEU A 344 -51.18 31.33 -18.71
N PHE A 345 -51.77 31.72 -17.58
CA PHE A 345 -53.22 31.73 -17.40
C PHE A 345 -53.70 32.94 -16.60
N LEU A 346 -54.92 33.38 -16.91
CA LEU A 346 -55.68 34.28 -16.04
C LEU A 346 -56.09 33.58 -14.73
N SER A 347 -56.35 34.37 -13.69
CA SER A 347 -56.79 33.86 -12.39
C SER A 347 -58.06 33.00 -12.52
N GLY A 348 -58.06 31.82 -11.90
CA GLY A 348 -59.15 30.84 -12.01
C GLY A 348 -59.34 30.19 -13.38
N GLY A 349 -58.54 30.58 -14.39
CA GLY A 349 -58.62 30.07 -15.76
C GLY A 349 -57.54 29.03 -16.10
N ALA A 350 -57.74 28.33 -17.21
CA ALA A 350 -56.76 27.42 -17.80
C ALA A 350 -56.51 27.68 -19.29
N SER A 351 -57.20 28.64 -19.90
CA SER A 351 -56.99 29.03 -21.30
C SER A 351 -55.71 29.84 -21.43
N ILE A 352 -54.87 29.47 -22.39
CA ILE A 352 -53.66 30.21 -22.78
C ILE A 352 -54.08 31.27 -23.81
N SER A 353 -53.65 32.52 -23.64
CA SER A 353 -53.95 33.58 -24.62
C SER A 353 -53.13 33.38 -25.90
N LYS A 354 -53.61 33.90 -27.04
CA LYS A 354 -52.90 33.78 -28.32
C LYS A 354 -51.48 34.38 -28.28
N GLU A 355 -51.31 35.46 -27.51
CA GLU A 355 -50.00 36.10 -27.31
C GLU A 355 -49.03 35.18 -26.56
N VAL A 356 -49.48 34.60 -25.44
CA VAL A 356 -48.67 33.65 -24.65
C VAL A 356 -48.42 32.36 -25.43
N GLU A 357 -49.37 31.90 -26.25
CA GLU A 357 -49.20 30.75 -27.13
C GLU A 357 -48.03 30.95 -28.10
N VAL A 358 -47.92 32.13 -28.73
CA VAL A 358 -46.81 32.45 -29.65
C VAL A 358 -45.47 32.46 -28.90
N GLN A 359 -45.41 33.14 -27.75
CA GLN A 359 -44.18 33.23 -26.94
C GLN A 359 -43.72 31.85 -26.44
N LEU A 360 -44.65 31.07 -25.87
CA LEU A 360 -44.34 29.76 -25.32
C LEU A 360 -43.98 28.76 -26.42
N SER A 361 -44.66 28.79 -27.58
CA SER A 361 -44.33 27.93 -28.72
C SER A 361 -42.94 28.22 -29.26
N SER A 362 -42.53 29.49 -29.33
CA SER A 362 -41.17 29.89 -29.73
C SER A 362 -40.13 29.29 -28.78
N PHE A 363 -40.31 29.45 -27.47
CA PHE A 363 -39.43 28.86 -26.46
C PHE A 363 -39.35 27.33 -26.57
N LEU A 364 -40.51 26.69 -26.67
CA LEU A 364 -40.60 25.23 -26.73
C LEU A 364 -39.95 24.68 -28.00
N ASN A 365 -40.02 25.39 -29.13
CA ASN A 365 -39.37 24.98 -30.38
C ASN A 365 -37.84 25.00 -30.26
N GLU A 366 -37.28 26.01 -29.58
CA GLU A 366 -35.83 26.13 -29.33
C GLU A 366 -35.29 25.00 -28.45
N ILE A 367 -36.07 24.56 -27.46
CA ILE A 367 -35.62 23.47 -26.57
C ILE A 367 -35.91 22.07 -27.12
N ARG A 368 -36.95 21.90 -27.97
CA ARG A 368 -37.43 20.58 -28.43
C ARG A 368 -36.34 19.69 -29.03
N ASN A 369 -35.49 20.26 -29.88
CA ASN A 369 -34.51 19.51 -30.68
C ASN A 369 -33.11 19.52 -30.08
N ARG A 370 -32.96 19.93 -28.82
CA ARG A 370 -31.65 19.89 -28.14
C ARG A 370 -31.26 18.45 -27.87
N TYR A 371 -29.99 18.12 -28.11
CA TYR A 371 -29.43 16.79 -27.80
C TYR A 371 -29.67 16.39 -26.33
N GLU A 372 -29.67 17.38 -25.43
CA GLU A 372 -29.95 17.25 -23.99
C GLU A 372 -31.31 16.61 -23.69
N LEU A 373 -32.29 16.82 -24.58
CA LEU A 373 -33.68 16.37 -24.44
C LEU A 373 -34.05 15.18 -25.33
N GLU A 374 -33.10 14.67 -26.12
CA GLU A 374 -33.37 13.61 -27.09
C GLU A 374 -33.76 12.30 -26.39
N GLY A 375 -34.92 11.75 -26.76
CA GLY A 375 -35.42 10.48 -26.22
C GLY A 375 -35.90 10.52 -24.76
N ASP A 376 -35.97 11.69 -24.12
CA ASP A 376 -36.52 11.83 -22.77
C ASP A 376 -38.03 11.55 -22.68
N ALA A 377 -38.47 10.92 -21.59
CA ALA A 377 -39.87 10.99 -21.18
C ALA A 377 -40.17 12.40 -20.64
N ILE A 378 -41.32 12.94 -21.00
CA ILE A 378 -41.76 14.29 -20.67
C ILE A 378 -42.99 14.17 -19.81
N ARG A 379 -42.99 14.85 -18.66
CA ARG A 379 -44.17 14.94 -17.81
C ARG A 379 -44.57 16.39 -17.62
N VAL A 380 -45.86 16.67 -17.80
CA VAL A 380 -46.47 17.99 -17.63
C VAL A 380 -47.32 17.95 -16.37
N ASP A 381 -46.84 18.59 -15.31
CA ASP A 381 -47.47 18.59 -13.99
C ASP A 381 -48.13 19.95 -13.71
N GLY A 382 -49.43 19.96 -13.46
CA GLY A 382 -50.17 21.15 -13.05
C GLY A 382 -50.26 21.28 -11.53
N HIS A 383 -50.04 22.48 -11.00
CA HIS A 383 -50.17 22.78 -9.57
C HIS A 383 -50.98 24.06 -9.32
N THR A 384 -51.70 24.08 -8.20
CA THR A 384 -52.41 25.26 -7.69
C THR A 384 -51.83 25.71 -6.36
N ASP A 385 -52.37 26.80 -5.81
CA ASP A 385 -52.22 27.10 -4.38
C ASP A 385 -53.39 26.54 -3.57
N ASP A 386 -53.32 26.75 -2.26
CA ASP A 386 -54.28 26.31 -1.24
C ASP A 386 -55.58 27.12 -1.23
N VAL A 387 -55.80 28.02 -2.19
CA VAL A 387 -57.02 28.83 -2.25
C VAL A 387 -58.13 28.01 -2.91
N PRO A 388 -59.26 27.76 -2.23
CA PRO A 388 -60.38 27.07 -2.85
C PRO A 388 -60.97 27.88 -4.01
N LEU A 389 -61.40 27.18 -5.05
CA LEU A 389 -62.09 27.82 -6.18
C LEU A 389 -63.48 28.30 -5.78
N SER A 390 -63.97 29.32 -6.49
CA SER A 390 -65.34 29.80 -6.34
C SER A 390 -66.34 28.70 -6.73
N LYS A 391 -67.39 28.52 -5.93
CA LYS A 391 -68.48 27.57 -6.21
C LYS A 391 -69.23 27.86 -7.52
N LYS A 392 -69.11 29.08 -8.06
CA LYS A 392 -69.68 29.50 -9.35
C LYS A 392 -68.65 29.48 -10.50
N GLY A 393 -67.42 29.03 -10.23
CA GLY A 393 -66.35 28.97 -11.22
C GLY A 393 -66.52 27.82 -12.23
N ARG A 394 -65.78 27.90 -13.33
CA ARG A 394 -65.80 26.89 -14.41
C ARG A 394 -65.30 25.51 -13.97
N TYR A 395 -64.41 25.45 -12.98
CA TYR A 395 -63.80 24.21 -12.48
C TYR A 395 -64.29 23.94 -11.06
N LYS A 396 -64.61 22.68 -10.76
CA LYS A 396 -65.19 22.24 -9.49
C LYS A 396 -64.22 22.38 -8.32
N ASN A 397 -62.92 22.13 -8.56
CA ASN A 397 -61.88 22.19 -7.54
C ASN A 397 -60.48 22.33 -8.17
N ASN A 398 -59.46 22.42 -7.31
CA ASN A 398 -58.07 22.57 -7.72
C ASN A 398 -57.49 21.34 -8.46
N TRP A 399 -58.05 20.15 -8.26
CA TRP A 399 -57.67 18.95 -9.02
C TRP A 399 -58.07 19.08 -10.49
N GLU A 400 -59.31 19.48 -10.73
CA GLU A 400 -59.80 19.71 -12.10
C GLU A 400 -59.03 20.85 -12.77
N LEU A 401 -58.84 21.99 -12.08
CA LEU A 401 -58.11 23.12 -12.64
C LEU A 401 -56.66 22.79 -12.98
N SER A 402 -55.93 22.12 -12.08
CA SER A 402 -54.53 21.76 -12.32
C SER A 402 -54.39 20.77 -13.48
N THR A 403 -55.27 19.78 -13.57
CA THR A 403 -55.28 18.80 -14.66
C THR A 403 -55.53 19.48 -16.00
N VAL A 404 -56.55 20.33 -16.11
CA VAL A 404 -56.86 21.04 -17.36
C VAL A 404 -55.73 21.99 -17.78
N ARG A 405 -55.08 22.67 -16.82
CA ARG A 405 -53.91 23.52 -17.11
C ARG A 405 -52.75 22.71 -17.70
N ALA A 406 -52.44 21.57 -17.10
CA ALA A 406 -51.41 20.68 -17.60
C ALA A 406 -51.76 20.15 -19.01
N THR A 407 -53.02 19.77 -19.22
CA THR A 407 -53.52 19.33 -20.54
C THR A 407 -53.38 20.41 -21.61
N ASN A 408 -53.72 21.66 -21.32
CA ASN A 408 -53.63 22.74 -22.31
C ASN A 408 -52.18 23.06 -22.69
N VAL A 409 -51.24 22.98 -21.75
CA VAL A 409 -49.80 23.13 -22.04
C VAL A 409 -49.29 21.96 -22.87
N ALA A 410 -49.67 20.73 -22.52
CA ALA A 410 -49.30 19.54 -23.28
C ALA A 410 -49.87 19.55 -24.70
N ALA A 411 -51.13 19.98 -24.88
CA ALA A 411 -51.76 20.14 -26.19
C ALA A 411 -51.00 21.15 -27.05
N LEU A 412 -50.59 22.29 -26.49
CA LEU A 412 -49.74 23.26 -27.18
C LEU A 412 -48.40 22.64 -27.60
N MET A 413 -47.72 21.90 -26.71
CA MET A 413 -46.46 21.21 -27.02
C MET A 413 -46.62 20.21 -28.19
N MET A 414 -47.70 19.45 -28.21
CA MET A 414 -47.95 18.45 -29.25
C MET A 414 -48.39 19.09 -30.57
N GLU A 415 -49.43 19.93 -30.53
CA GLU A 415 -50.12 20.43 -31.74
C GLU A 415 -49.39 21.60 -32.41
N LYS A 416 -48.76 22.48 -31.62
CA LYS A 416 -48.12 23.71 -32.14
C LYS A 416 -46.63 23.55 -32.34
N VAL A 417 -45.99 22.75 -31.48
CA VAL A 417 -44.53 22.61 -31.47
C VAL A 417 -44.09 21.25 -32.01
N GLY A 418 -44.94 20.23 -31.98
CA GLY A 418 -44.63 18.90 -32.53
C GLY A 418 -43.74 18.05 -31.62
N PHE A 419 -43.95 18.10 -30.30
CA PHE A 419 -43.40 17.07 -29.39
C PHE A 419 -44.12 15.73 -29.61
N ASN A 420 -43.39 14.62 -29.57
CA ASN A 420 -43.98 13.29 -29.74
C ASN A 420 -44.95 12.98 -28.57
N PRO A 421 -46.26 12.75 -28.85
CA PRO A 421 -47.26 12.43 -27.83
C PRO A 421 -46.92 11.19 -26.99
N GLU A 422 -46.25 10.19 -27.58
CA GLU A 422 -45.86 8.96 -26.87
C GLU A 422 -44.87 9.20 -25.73
N ARG A 423 -44.18 10.35 -25.76
CA ARG A 423 -43.23 10.75 -24.71
C ARG A 423 -43.89 11.56 -23.61
N ILE A 424 -45.15 11.99 -23.75
CA ILE A 424 -45.79 12.95 -22.84
C ILE A 424 -46.78 12.27 -21.89
N ALA A 425 -46.58 12.47 -20.59
CA ALA A 425 -47.54 12.18 -19.55
C ALA A 425 -48.07 13.48 -18.92
N ILE A 426 -49.35 13.52 -18.57
CA ILE A 426 -50.01 14.69 -17.98
C ILE A 426 -50.47 14.32 -16.57
N SER A 427 -50.29 15.22 -15.61
CA SER A 427 -50.77 15.02 -14.23
C SER A 427 -51.21 16.34 -13.60
N GLY A 428 -52.29 16.32 -12.83
CA GLY A 428 -52.71 17.43 -11.99
C GLY A 428 -52.53 17.07 -10.51
N TYR A 429 -51.88 17.93 -9.74
CA TYR A 429 -51.59 17.69 -8.33
C TYR A 429 -52.29 18.65 -7.36
N ALA A 430 -53.14 19.55 -7.87
CA ALA A 430 -53.79 20.58 -7.06
C ALA A 430 -52.74 21.30 -6.17
N ASP A 431 -53.07 21.50 -4.89
CA ASP A 431 -52.26 22.09 -3.85
C ASP A 431 -51.47 21.07 -3.00
N THR A 432 -51.54 19.78 -3.35
CA THR A 432 -50.98 18.69 -2.53
C THR A 432 -49.45 18.54 -2.61
N ARG A 433 -48.82 19.19 -3.59
CA ARG A 433 -47.35 19.21 -3.78
C ARG A 433 -46.84 20.65 -3.84
N PRO A 434 -46.87 21.39 -2.71
CA PRO A 434 -46.40 22.77 -2.68
C PRO A 434 -44.88 22.81 -2.85
N LYS A 435 -44.40 23.68 -3.76
CA LYS A 435 -42.97 23.97 -3.95
C LYS A 435 -42.40 24.75 -2.77
N THR A 436 -43.19 25.67 -2.22
CA THR A 436 -42.86 26.46 -1.03
C THR A 436 -43.89 26.16 0.05
N SER A 437 -43.40 25.82 1.25
CA SER A 437 -44.24 25.56 2.41
C SER A 437 -45.11 26.76 2.78
N TYR A 438 -46.36 26.49 3.19
CA TYR A 438 -47.29 27.45 3.78
C TYR A 438 -47.02 27.72 5.27
N VAL A 439 -46.01 27.06 5.83
CA VAL A 439 -45.59 27.15 7.23
C VAL A 439 -44.20 27.80 7.29
N SER A 440 -43.97 28.69 8.25
CA SER A 440 -42.66 29.31 8.53
C SER A 440 -41.75 28.37 9.31
N GLU A 441 -40.48 28.74 9.48
CA GLU A 441 -39.50 27.94 10.22
C GLU A 441 -39.93 27.67 11.67
N ASN A 442 -40.66 28.60 12.28
CA ASN A 442 -41.17 28.49 13.66
C ASN A 442 -42.47 27.66 13.75
N GLY A 443 -42.87 26.94 12.70
CA GLY A 443 -44.05 26.08 12.68
C GLY A 443 -45.40 26.81 12.52
N ASN A 444 -45.40 28.14 12.39
CA ASN A 444 -46.62 28.93 12.22
C ASN A 444 -47.04 29.05 10.75
N ARG A 445 -48.35 29.09 10.49
CA ARG A 445 -48.86 29.35 9.14
C ARG A 445 -48.43 30.76 8.68
N LYS A 446 -47.85 30.85 7.48
CA LYS A 446 -47.45 32.12 6.85
C LYS A 446 -48.66 33.04 6.69
N SER A 447 -48.44 34.35 6.82
CA SER A 447 -49.47 35.38 6.62
C SER A 447 -48.97 36.52 5.73
N GLY A 448 -49.87 37.42 5.33
CA GLY A 448 -49.52 38.62 4.55
C GLY A 448 -48.69 38.34 3.29
N ARG A 449 -47.58 39.08 3.13
CA ARG A 449 -46.69 39.00 1.96
C ARG A 449 -46.02 37.64 1.80
N GLU A 450 -45.68 36.97 2.90
CA GLU A 450 -45.00 35.67 2.85
C GLU A 450 -45.92 34.57 2.32
N LEU A 451 -47.19 34.58 2.75
CA LEU A 451 -48.20 33.67 2.23
C LEU A 451 -48.47 33.93 0.75
N GLN A 452 -48.56 35.20 0.34
CA GLN A 452 -48.74 35.56 -1.06
C GLN A 452 -47.56 35.09 -1.95
N LYS A 453 -46.32 35.22 -1.47
CA LYS A 453 -45.12 34.69 -2.15
C LYS A 453 -45.18 33.17 -2.28
N ALA A 454 -45.49 32.45 -1.19
CA ALA A 454 -45.62 30.99 -1.22
C ALA A 454 -46.72 30.53 -2.21
N ARG A 455 -47.89 31.18 -2.19
CA ARG A 455 -48.97 30.91 -3.13
C ARG A 455 -48.55 31.18 -4.58
N LYS A 456 -47.86 32.29 -4.85
CA LYS A 456 -47.35 32.61 -6.20
C LYS A 456 -46.37 31.55 -6.69
N ALA A 457 -45.46 31.09 -5.85
CA ALA A 457 -44.50 30.03 -6.19
C ALA A 457 -45.17 28.66 -6.42
N ASN A 458 -46.25 28.35 -5.69
CA ASN A 458 -46.94 27.07 -5.80
C ASN A 458 -47.84 26.99 -7.05
N ARG A 459 -48.40 28.11 -7.52
CA ARG A 459 -49.16 28.19 -8.77
C ARG A 459 -48.23 28.13 -9.98
N ARG A 460 -48.00 26.92 -10.49
CA ARG A 460 -47.09 26.66 -11.62
C ARG A 460 -47.53 25.47 -12.47
N VAL A 461 -46.93 25.34 -13.64
CA VAL A 461 -46.88 24.10 -14.42
C VAL A 461 -45.41 23.69 -14.52
N GLU A 462 -45.09 22.42 -14.24
CA GLU A 462 -43.74 21.89 -14.38
C GLU A 462 -43.64 21.02 -15.65
N LEU A 463 -42.64 21.28 -16.48
CA LEU A 463 -42.20 20.39 -17.55
C LEU A 463 -40.99 19.61 -17.05
N ILE A 464 -41.14 18.30 -16.95
CA ILE A 464 -40.13 17.42 -16.36
C ILE A 464 -39.62 16.48 -17.44
N PHE A 465 -38.38 16.71 -17.84
CA PHE A 465 -37.69 15.90 -18.84
C PHE A 465 -36.85 14.86 -18.13
N THR A 466 -37.17 13.58 -18.27
CA THR A 466 -36.51 12.46 -17.58
C THR A 466 -35.90 11.51 -18.60
N ARG A 467 -34.63 11.13 -18.41
CA ARG A 467 -33.99 10.15 -19.29
C ARG A 467 -34.54 8.75 -18.95
N PRO A 468 -35.28 8.08 -19.87
CA PRO A 468 -35.88 6.79 -19.58
C PRO A 468 -34.81 5.71 -19.43
N THR A 469 -35.08 4.72 -18.58
CA THR A 469 -34.16 3.60 -18.40
C THR A 469 -34.14 2.69 -19.64
N LYS A 470 -33.04 1.97 -19.89
CA LYS A 470 -32.85 1.15 -21.11
C LYS A 470 -33.98 0.11 -21.35
N LYS A 471 -34.69 -0.32 -20.29
CA LYS A 471 -35.87 -1.22 -20.34
C LYS A 471 -37.17 -0.54 -20.75
N GLU A 472 -37.30 0.78 -20.56
CA GLU A 472 -38.50 1.54 -20.94
C GLU A 472 -38.44 2.01 -22.39
N ARG A 473 -37.24 2.19 -22.94
CA ARG A 473 -37.03 2.53 -24.37
C ARG A 473 -37.61 1.50 -25.35
N THR A 474 -37.82 0.25 -24.92
CA THR A 474 -38.30 -0.85 -25.77
C THR A 474 -39.78 -1.19 -25.56
N ARG A 475 -40.47 -0.58 -24.59
CA ARG A 475 -41.91 -0.81 -24.39
C ARG A 475 -42.71 0.24 -25.17
N LYS A 476 -43.11 -0.10 -26.40
CA LYS A 476 -44.33 0.50 -26.98
C LYS A 476 -45.47 0.11 -26.03
N PHE A 477 -46.09 1.09 -25.38
CA PHE A 477 -47.16 0.83 -24.39
C PHE A 477 -48.40 0.19 -25.02
N PHE A 478 -48.55 0.33 -26.33
CA PHE A 478 -49.49 -0.43 -27.15
C PHE A 478 -48.73 -1.04 -28.35
N PRO A 479 -48.82 -2.36 -28.59
CA PRO A 479 -48.38 -2.91 -29.87
C PRO A 479 -49.20 -2.30 -31.00
N GLU A 480 -48.61 -2.14 -32.18
CA GLU A 480 -49.33 -1.61 -33.33
C GLU A 480 -50.52 -2.54 -33.65
N PRO A 481 -51.74 -2.00 -33.85
CA PRO A 481 -52.94 -2.81 -34.04
C PRO A 481 -52.93 -3.66 -35.32
N ASN A 482 -51.92 -3.49 -36.19
CA ASN A 482 -51.78 -4.22 -37.46
C ASN A 482 -50.47 -5.03 -37.55
N ALA A 483 -49.82 -5.37 -36.43
CA ALA A 483 -48.77 -6.39 -36.43
C ALA A 483 -49.44 -7.79 -36.50
N GLY A 484 -49.99 -8.11 -37.66
CA GLY A 484 -50.45 -9.44 -38.05
C GLY A 484 -49.33 -10.22 -38.72
#